data_AF-A0A520GCM5-F1
#
_entry.id   AF-A0A520GCM5-F1
#
_cell.length_a   1.000
_cell.length_b   1.000
_cell.length_c   1.000
_cell.angle_alpha   90.00
_cell.angle_beta   90.00
_cell.angle_gamma   90.00
#
_symmetry.space_group_name_H-M   'P 1'
#
loop_
_entity.id
_entity.type
_entity.pdbx_description
1 polymer ?
#
loop_
_entity_poly.entity_id
_entity_poly.type
_entity_poly.pdbx_seq_one_letter_code
_entity_poly.pdbx_strand_id
1 'polypeptide(L)'
;MTRPLLEWLVRHRVRQQANIVLLDGCRVQEIVAADGVVAGVRFEPAGGGATTLEADFVVDASGRGSFCLGLLEAMGRGAPPQTEIGVDVGYATAIFAIPDDAPSDWKKVMHIPMSPQSSRGAFLFPIEGRRWIVALGGRGEEKPADDIAGFMAFAQQLRTSTLGDALRTARLERDVIRFAFPASVRRHYAALDHFPRGLLPVADAICLQSALRPGHGGGGLRGAHAGRPARRIDRRRQGPARGARAGLLCRRRRADRRRLGDVGPGRPRFSADDGRAPQGPGSHPQVQRGVEPCTKLMTQVQHLMMPRSALREPALAARVMAELTAG
;
A
#
# COMPACT_ATOMS: atom_id res chain seq x y z
N MET A 1 5.43 1.65 -15.08
CA MET A 1 5.53 3.08 -14.66
C MET A 1 6.05 3.12 -13.24
N THR A 2 7.11 3.88 -13.00
CA THR A 2 7.63 4.09 -11.64
C THR A 2 6.81 5.10 -10.85
N ARG A 3 6.99 5.08 -9.52
CA ARG A 3 6.34 6.03 -8.61
C ARG A 3 6.76 7.49 -8.88
N PRO A 4 8.05 7.84 -9.11
CA PRO A 4 8.43 9.20 -9.48
C PRO A 4 7.73 9.72 -10.74
N LEU A 5 7.61 8.88 -11.78
CA LEU A 5 6.90 9.28 -13.00
C LEU A 5 5.40 9.50 -12.74
N LEU A 6 4.76 8.61 -11.97
CA LEU A 6 3.36 8.77 -11.59
C LEU A 6 3.13 10.06 -10.78
N GLU A 7 3.96 10.30 -9.77
CA GLU A 7 3.87 11.50 -8.93
C GLU A 7 4.12 12.78 -9.74
N TRP A 8 5.08 12.75 -10.67
CA TRP A 8 5.33 13.85 -11.59
C TRP A 8 4.12 14.12 -12.49
N LEU A 9 3.51 13.09 -13.08
CA LEU A 9 2.30 13.23 -13.92
C LEU A 9 1.11 13.78 -13.13
N VAL A 10 0.89 13.28 -11.92
CA VAL A 10 -0.17 13.78 -11.03
C VAL A 10 0.08 15.24 -10.67
N ARG A 11 1.29 15.59 -10.25
CA ARG A 11 1.68 16.97 -9.94
C ARG A 11 1.52 17.90 -11.14
N HIS A 12 1.90 17.45 -12.33
CA HIS A 12 1.73 18.21 -13.56
C HIS A 12 0.25 18.51 -13.84
N ARG A 13 -0.64 17.52 -13.71
CA ARG A 13 -2.09 17.73 -13.86
C ARG A 13 -2.68 18.65 -12.80
N VAL A 14 -2.20 18.55 -11.56
CA VAL A 14 -2.63 19.42 -10.46
C VAL A 14 -2.22 20.87 -10.72
N ARG A 15 -1.00 21.12 -11.24
CA ARG A 15 -0.53 22.47 -11.62
C ARG A 15 -1.39 23.14 -12.69
N GLN A 16 -2.07 22.37 -13.52
CA GLN A 16 -2.96 22.90 -14.55
C GLN A 16 -4.33 23.35 -14.02
N GLN A 17 -4.63 23.12 -12.74
CA GLN A 17 -5.90 23.53 -12.14
C GLN A 17 -5.79 24.94 -11.56
N ALA A 18 -6.59 25.88 -12.08
CA ALA A 18 -6.52 27.29 -11.69
C ALA A 18 -6.86 27.56 -10.20
N ASN A 19 -7.59 26.66 -9.56
CA ASN A 19 -8.00 26.78 -8.15
C ASN A 19 -7.03 26.10 -7.17
N ILE A 20 -5.83 25.69 -7.63
CA ILE A 20 -4.83 25.03 -6.79
C ILE A 20 -3.52 25.82 -6.87
N VAL A 21 -3.04 26.26 -5.72
CA VAL A 21 -1.71 26.86 -5.55
C VAL A 21 -0.77 25.80 -4.96
N LEU A 22 0.38 25.59 -5.61
CA LEU A 22 1.42 24.68 -5.13
C LEU A 22 2.60 25.47 -4.62
N LEU A 23 2.89 25.32 -3.33
CA LEU A 23 4.05 25.92 -2.67
C LEU A 23 5.17 24.87 -2.56
N ASP A 24 6.20 25.04 -3.38
CA ASP A 24 7.32 24.10 -3.49
C ASP A 24 8.49 24.50 -2.59
N GLY A 25 9.36 23.54 -2.26
CA GLY A 25 10.47 23.79 -1.34
C GLY A 25 10.02 24.22 0.06
N CYS A 26 8.80 23.87 0.45
CA CYS A 26 8.18 24.24 1.71
C CYS A 26 8.11 23.01 2.63
N ARG A 27 8.87 23.02 3.73
CA ARG A 27 8.86 21.95 4.73
C ARG A 27 7.85 22.26 5.81
N VAL A 28 6.75 21.52 5.85
CA VAL A 28 5.77 21.61 6.95
C VAL A 28 6.43 21.18 8.26
N GLN A 29 6.22 21.97 9.32
CA GLN A 29 6.72 21.69 10.67
C GLN A 29 5.59 21.17 11.57
N GLU A 30 4.44 21.83 11.56
CA GLU A 30 3.29 21.43 12.38
C GLU A 30 1.97 21.96 11.80
N ILE A 31 0.87 21.37 12.26
CA ILE A 31 -0.48 21.89 12.07
C ILE A 31 -0.81 22.75 13.28
N VAL A 32 -1.35 23.93 13.05
CA VAL A 32 -1.71 24.90 14.10
C VAL A 32 -3.20 24.79 14.37
N ALA A 33 -3.59 24.80 15.65
CA ALA A 33 -4.98 24.80 16.07
C ALA A 33 -5.19 25.73 17.26
N ALA A 34 -6.38 26.32 17.35
CA ALA A 34 -6.86 27.10 18.48
C ALA A 34 -8.24 26.58 18.90
N ASP A 35 -8.48 26.42 20.20
CA ASP A 35 -9.76 25.97 20.77
C ASP A 35 -10.32 24.68 20.14
N GLY A 36 -9.43 23.74 19.78
CA GLY A 36 -9.81 22.48 19.14
C GLY A 36 -10.25 22.61 17.68
N VAL A 37 -9.94 23.73 17.03
CA VAL A 37 -10.18 23.98 15.60
C VAL A 37 -8.85 24.23 14.91
N VAL A 38 -8.64 23.60 13.77
CA VAL A 38 -7.49 23.91 12.91
C VAL A 38 -7.54 25.38 12.50
N ALA A 39 -6.39 26.05 12.59
CA ALA A 39 -6.19 27.43 12.18
C ALA A 39 -5.22 27.56 11.00
N GLY A 40 -4.40 26.54 10.72
CA GLY A 40 -3.45 26.60 9.63
C GLY A 40 -2.32 25.58 9.73
N VAL A 41 -1.24 25.86 8.99
CA VAL A 41 -0.03 25.03 8.93
C VAL A 41 1.19 25.92 9.06
N ARG A 42 2.09 25.61 10.00
CA ARG A 42 3.41 26.24 10.06
C ARG A 42 4.38 25.48 9.17
N PHE A 43 5.06 26.19 8.29
CA PHE A 43 6.03 25.63 7.37
C PHE A 43 7.24 26.54 7.20
N GLU A 44 8.31 25.96 6.69
CA GLU A 44 9.58 26.63 6.44
C GLU A 44 9.88 26.60 4.93
N PRO A 45 9.90 27.75 4.25
CA PRO A 45 10.33 27.85 2.87
C PRO A 45 11.84 27.61 2.73
N ALA A 46 12.30 27.25 1.54
CA ALA A 46 13.72 27.04 1.23
C ALA A 46 14.60 28.29 1.49
N GLY A 47 14.02 29.50 1.51
CA GLY A 47 14.69 30.75 1.85
C GLY A 47 14.81 31.05 3.35
N GLY A 48 14.36 30.14 4.21
CA GLY A 48 14.37 30.27 5.67
C GLY A 48 13.19 31.05 6.23
N GLY A 49 13.04 30.99 7.56
CA GLY A 49 11.98 31.66 8.31
C GLY A 49 10.68 30.85 8.34
N ALA A 50 10.34 30.29 9.49
CA ALA A 50 9.06 29.60 9.67
C ALA A 50 7.91 30.62 9.56
N THR A 51 6.91 30.29 8.76
CA THR A 51 5.70 31.09 8.58
C THR A 51 4.45 30.22 8.67
N THR A 52 3.32 30.83 8.99
CA THR A 52 2.03 30.14 9.12
C THR A 52 1.15 30.48 7.94
N LEU A 53 0.67 29.44 7.24
CA LEU A 53 -0.41 29.58 6.27
C LEU A 53 -1.74 29.31 6.99
N GLU A 54 -2.59 30.33 7.08
CA GLU A 54 -3.93 30.20 7.65
C GLU A 54 -4.81 29.32 6.77
N ALA A 55 -5.61 28.45 7.40
CA ALA A 55 -6.54 27.58 6.69
C ALA A 55 -7.68 27.13 7.59
N ASP A 56 -8.91 27.18 7.06
CA ASP A 56 -10.11 26.66 7.72
C ASP A 56 -10.17 25.11 7.75
N PHE A 57 -9.41 24.48 6.84
CA PHE A 57 -9.41 23.03 6.66
C PHE A 57 -8.03 22.53 6.19
N VAL A 58 -7.48 21.55 6.91
CA VAL A 58 -6.19 20.92 6.61
C VAL A 58 -6.35 19.43 6.38
N VAL A 59 -5.83 18.96 5.25
CA VAL A 59 -5.74 17.54 4.92
C VAL A 59 -4.30 17.08 5.16
N ASP A 60 -4.10 16.17 6.11
CA ASP A 60 -2.79 15.54 6.33
C ASP A 60 -2.61 14.36 5.36
N ALA A 61 -1.96 14.66 4.24
CA ALA A 61 -1.53 13.69 3.22
C ALA A 61 -0.01 13.46 3.24
N SER A 62 0.67 13.76 4.35
CA SER A 62 2.13 13.64 4.49
C SER A 62 2.64 12.19 4.55
N GLY A 63 1.70 11.23 4.57
CA GLY A 63 1.97 9.80 4.55
C GLY A 63 2.59 9.32 5.86
N ARG A 64 3.92 9.27 5.93
CA ARG A 64 4.66 8.91 7.16
C ARG A 64 4.92 10.10 8.08
N GLY A 65 4.56 11.31 7.67
CA GLY A 65 4.56 12.45 8.56
C GLY A 65 3.61 12.21 9.73
N SER A 66 4.03 12.63 10.92
CA SER A 66 3.27 12.46 12.15
C SER A 66 2.54 13.75 12.54
N PHE A 67 2.20 14.63 11.59
CA PHE A 67 1.66 15.96 11.89
C PHE A 67 0.31 15.91 12.61
N CYS A 68 -0.61 15.05 12.15
CA CYS A 68 -1.87 14.85 12.84
C CYS A 68 -1.68 14.30 14.27
N LEU A 69 -0.66 13.48 14.52
CA LEU A 69 -0.36 12.98 15.86
C LEU A 69 0.27 14.06 16.74
N GLY A 70 1.25 14.81 16.20
CA GLY A 70 1.90 15.90 16.91
C GLY A 70 0.90 17.00 17.32
N LEU A 71 -0.08 17.30 16.47
CA LEU A 71 -1.15 18.22 16.86
C LEU A 71 -2.01 17.68 17.99
N LEU A 72 -2.39 16.39 17.97
CA LEU A 72 -3.16 15.79 19.06
C LEU A 72 -2.39 15.88 20.38
N GLU A 73 -1.10 15.54 20.36
CA GLU A 73 -0.21 15.64 21.51
C GLU A 73 -0.09 17.07 22.03
N ALA A 74 0.14 18.06 21.14
CA ALA A 74 0.22 19.47 21.51
C ALA A 74 -1.08 20.01 22.14
N MET A 75 -2.23 19.45 21.77
CA MET A 75 -3.53 19.77 22.40
C MET A 75 -3.79 18.98 23.70
N GLY A 76 -2.83 18.20 24.20
CA GLY A 76 -3.02 17.31 25.35
C GLY A 76 -4.00 16.17 25.08
N ARG A 77 -4.24 15.83 23.81
CA ARG A 77 -5.13 14.73 23.41
C ARG A 77 -4.30 13.47 23.28
N GLY A 78 -4.79 12.38 23.87
CA GLY A 78 -4.15 11.08 23.76
C GLY A 78 -4.01 10.61 22.31
N ALA A 79 -2.96 9.84 22.03
CA ALA A 79 -2.78 9.21 20.73
C ALA A 79 -3.98 8.29 20.41
N PRO A 80 -4.42 8.23 19.14
CA PRO A 80 -5.49 7.30 18.75
C PRO A 80 -5.04 5.86 19.01
N PRO A 81 -5.94 4.97 19.44
CA PRO A 81 -5.66 3.54 19.49
C PRO A 81 -5.13 3.06 18.14
N GLN A 82 -4.15 2.15 18.17
CA GLN A 82 -3.51 1.62 16.97
C GLN A 82 -3.68 0.10 16.90
N THR A 83 -3.96 -0.41 15.70
CA THR A 83 -3.78 -1.82 15.40
C THR A 83 -2.50 -1.97 14.62
N GLU A 84 -1.56 -2.72 15.20
CA GLU A 84 -0.30 -3.06 14.58
C GLU A 84 -0.28 -4.54 14.23
N ILE A 85 0.24 -4.87 13.04
CA ILE A 85 0.49 -6.25 12.65
C ILE A 85 1.91 -6.29 12.10
N GLY A 86 2.78 -6.99 12.82
CA GLY A 86 4.15 -7.26 12.40
C GLY A 86 4.17 -8.01 11.08
N VAL A 87 4.98 -7.53 10.13
CA VAL A 87 5.08 -8.13 8.80
C VAL A 87 6.41 -8.82 8.59
N ASP A 88 7.47 -8.44 9.32
CA ASP A 88 8.85 -8.97 9.20
C ASP A 88 9.29 -9.29 7.77
N VAL A 89 9.01 -8.36 6.84
CA VAL A 89 9.39 -8.50 5.44
C VAL A 89 10.56 -7.57 5.14
N GLY A 90 11.60 -8.14 4.55
CA GLY A 90 12.68 -7.40 3.89
C GLY A 90 12.55 -7.53 2.38
N TYR A 91 12.80 -6.45 1.65
CA TYR A 91 12.90 -6.47 0.21
C TYR A 91 14.11 -5.72 -0.29
N ALA A 92 14.63 -6.17 -1.43
CA ALA A 92 15.68 -5.52 -2.17
C ALA A 92 15.14 -5.20 -3.57
N THR A 93 15.41 -4.00 -4.08
CA THR A 93 14.96 -3.56 -5.40
C THR A 93 16.14 -3.10 -6.22
N ALA A 94 16.18 -3.49 -7.49
CA ALA A 94 17.21 -3.08 -8.45
C ALA A 94 16.57 -2.72 -9.79
N ILE A 95 17.29 -1.91 -10.58
CA ILE A 95 16.87 -1.52 -11.93
C ILE A 95 17.88 -2.06 -12.94
N PHE A 96 17.38 -2.75 -13.95
CA PHE A 96 18.15 -3.33 -15.04
C PHE A 96 17.72 -2.76 -16.39
N ALA A 97 18.65 -2.65 -17.33
CA ALA A 97 18.32 -2.43 -18.72
C ALA A 97 17.65 -3.68 -19.31
N ILE A 98 16.63 -3.51 -20.14
CA ILE A 98 16.02 -4.65 -20.85
C ILE A 98 16.97 -5.05 -22.00
N PRO A 99 17.47 -6.29 -22.04
CA PRO A 99 18.28 -6.79 -23.15
C PRO A 99 17.57 -6.70 -24.51
N ASP A 100 18.33 -6.65 -25.61
CA ASP A 100 17.77 -6.59 -26.97
C ASP A 100 17.09 -7.87 -27.42
N ASP A 101 17.51 -9.00 -26.87
CA ASP A 101 16.95 -10.33 -27.07
C ASP A 101 15.83 -10.68 -26.07
N ALA A 102 15.54 -9.79 -25.10
CA ALA A 102 14.52 -10.08 -24.11
C ALA A 102 13.10 -10.06 -24.71
N PRO A 103 12.19 -10.94 -24.23
CA PRO A 103 10.81 -10.98 -24.72
C PRO A 103 10.09 -9.63 -24.57
N SER A 104 9.55 -9.12 -25.67
CA SER A 104 8.87 -7.82 -25.72
C SER A 104 7.42 -7.86 -25.23
N ASP A 105 6.85 -9.05 -25.08
CA ASP A 105 5.46 -9.31 -24.71
C ASP A 105 5.24 -9.35 -23.19
N TRP A 106 6.31 -9.48 -22.39
CA TRP A 106 6.23 -9.54 -20.93
C TRP A 106 5.62 -8.27 -20.36
N LYS A 107 4.47 -8.40 -19.68
CA LYS A 107 3.83 -7.29 -18.94
C LYS A 107 4.22 -7.25 -17.46
N LYS A 108 4.48 -8.42 -16.89
CA LYS A 108 4.99 -8.62 -15.53
C LYS A 108 5.42 -10.07 -15.35
N VAL A 109 6.40 -10.31 -14.50
CA VAL A 109 6.73 -11.65 -13.97
C VAL A 109 6.55 -11.59 -12.46
N MET A 110 5.85 -12.57 -11.90
CA MET A 110 5.59 -12.66 -10.46
C MET A 110 5.96 -14.04 -9.96
N HIS A 111 6.88 -14.09 -9.00
CA HIS A 111 7.18 -15.28 -8.23
C HIS A 111 6.45 -15.19 -6.88
N ILE A 112 5.39 -15.97 -6.73
CA ILE A 112 4.57 -16.00 -5.53
C ILE A 112 5.19 -17.01 -4.54
N PRO A 113 5.45 -16.61 -3.28
CA PRO A 113 5.96 -17.51 -2.24
C PRO A 113 5.04 -18.73 -2.04
N MET A 114 5.63 -19.89 -1.77
CA MET A 114 4.90 -21.11 -1.38
C MET A 114 4.99 -21.26 0.13
N SER A 115 4.08 -20.59 0.84
CA SER A 115 3.98 -20.72 2.30
C SER A 115 3.43 -22.11 2.67
N PRO A 116 3.96 -22.79 3.70
CA PRO A 116 5.05 -22.36 4.60
C PRO A 116 6.47 -22.73 4.14
N GLN A 117 6.64 -23.43 3.02
CA GLN A 117 7.94 -23.99 2.60
C GLN A 117 8.98 -22.93 2.21
N SER A 118 8.55 -21.80 1.65
CA SER A 118 9.42 -20.66 1.37
C SER A 118 8.65 -19.35 1.38
N SER A 119 9.26 -18.33 1.98
CA SER A 119 8.76 -16.95 2.00
C SER A 119 9.28 -16.09 0.86
N ARG A 120 10.18 -16.65 0.02
CA ARG A 120 10.84 -15.94 -1.07
C ARG A 120 9.85 -15.62 -2.19
N GLY A 121 9.80 -14.35 -2.54
CA GLY A 121 8.98 -13.82 -3.61
C GLY A 121 9.78 -12.85 -4.47
N ALA A 122 9.32 -12.67 -5.70
CA ALA A 122 9.95 -11.76 -6.62
C ALA A 122 8.94 -11.14 -7.58
N PHE A 123 9.23 -9.93 -8.00
CA PHE A 123 8.49 -9.24 -9.05
C PHE A 123 9.46 -8.64 -10.04
N LEU A 124 9.12 -8.72 -11.32
CA LEU A 124 9.77 -7.98 -12.39
C LEU A 124 8.70 -7.27 -13.20
N PHE A 125 8.88 -5.97 -13.38
CA PHE A 125 7.99 -5.13 -14.19
C PHE A 125 8.79 -4.30 -15.21
N PRO A 126 8.36 -4.25 -16.47
CA PRO A 126 8.80 -3.22 -17.39
C PRO A 126 8.38 -1.84 -16.90
N ILE A 127 9.34 -0.92 -16.91
CA ILE A 127 9.16 0.49 -16.58
C ILE A 127 9.62 1.36 -17.75
N GLU A 128 9.32 2.66 -17.66
CA GLU A 128 9.71 3.64 -18.66
C GLU A 128 11.23 3.63 -18.94
N GLY A 129 11.60 3.95 -20.19
CA GLY A 129 12.99 3.99 -20.63
C GLY A 129 13.60 2.64 -20.96
N ARG A 130 12.78 1.62 -21.31
CA ARG A 130 13.25 0.27 -21.68
C ARG A 130 14.07 -0.39 -20.56
N ARG A 131 13.53 -0.33 -19.34
CA ARG A 131 14.14 -0.86 -18.11
C ARG A 131 13.21 -1.83 -17.39
N TRP A 132 13.78 -2.73 -16.63
CA TRP A 132 13.07 -3.55 -15.65
C TRP A 132 13.31 -3.03 -14.24
N ILE A 133 12.25 -2.95 -13.45
CA ILE A 133 12.35 -2.88 -11.99
C ILE A 133 12.14 -4.29 -11.45
N VAL A 134 13.09 -4.76 -10.63
CA VAL A 134 13.04 -6.07 -9.99
C VAL A 134 12.98 -5.86 -8.49
N ALA A 135 12.00 -6.47 -7.83
CA ALA A 135 11.88 -6.47 -6.38
C ALA A 135 11.90 -7.92 -5.87
N LEU A 136 12.88 -8.24 -5.04
CA LEU A 136 13.00 -9.51 -4.34
C LEU A 136 12.55 -9.30 -2.89
N GLY A 137 11.83 -10.26 -2.33
CA GLY A 137 11.32 -10.15 -0.96
C GLY A 137 11.30 -11.48 -0.24
N GLY A 138 11.49 -11.42 1.07
CA GLY A 138 11.42 -12.58 1.95
C GLY A 138 11.22 -12.18 3.41
N ARG A 139 11.11 -13.18 4.29
CA ARG A 139 10.83 -13.02 5.72
C ARG A 139 11.92 -13.64 6.56
N GLY A 140 12.10 -13.16 7.80
CA GLY A 140 13.07 -13.74 8.73
C GLY A 140 14.49 -13.78 8.15
N GLU A 141 15.05 -14.99 8.08
CA GLU A 141 16.39 -15.28 7.54
C GLU A 141 16.43 -15.35 6.01
N GLU A 142 15.27 -15.49 5.35
CA GLU A 142 15.18 -15.51 3.89
C GLU A 142 15.08 -14.11 3.27
N LYS A 143 15.57 -13.07 3.96
CA LYS A 143 15.60 -11.71 3.41
C LYS A 143 16.73 -11.60 2.38
N PRO A 144 16.51 -10.89 1.25
CA PRO A 144 17.57 -10.66 0.29
C PRO A 144 18.68 -9.77 0.88
N ALA A 145 19.91 -10.02 0.45
CA ALA A 145 21.06 -9.19 0.77
C ALA A 145 20.96 -7.79 0.12
N ASP A 146 21.84 -6.88 0.53
CA ASP A 146 21.93 -5.50 0.00
C ASP A 146 22.98 -5.32 -1.10
N ASP A 147 23.77 -6.35 -1.40
CA ASP A 147 24.74 -6.34 -2.50
C ASP A 147 24.20 -7.03 -3.77
N ILE A 148 24.81 -6.73 -4.91
CA ILE A 148 24.39 -7.28 -6.21
C ILE A 148 24.62 -8.80 -6.31
N ALA A 149 25.67 -9.34 -5.70
CA ALA A 149 25.96 -10.78 -5.78
C ALA A 149 24.91 -11.57 -5.00
N GLY A 150 24.56 -11.12 -3.80
CA GLY A 150 23.48 -11.68 -3.00
C GLY A 150 22.10 -11.50 -3.64
N PHE A 151 21.86 -10.37 -4.31
CA PHE A 151 20.63 -10.16 -5.09
C PHE A 151 20.49 -11.17 -6.23
N MET A 152 21.56 -11.38 -7.01
CA MET A 152 21.57 -12.34 -8.12
C MET A 152 21.48 -13.79 -7.63
N ALA A 153 22.18 -14.13 -6.54
CA ALA A 153 22.08 -15.45 -5.90
C ALA A 153 20.64 -15.72 -5.41
N PHE A 154 19.99 -14.73 -4.80
CA PHE A 154 18.59 -14.85 -4.39
C PHE A 154 17.67 -15.12 -5.57
N ALA A 155 17.84 -14.39 -6.68
CA ALA A 155 17.05 -14.57 -7.90
C ALA A 155 17.21 -15.98 -8.50
N GLN A 156 18.41 -16.55 -8.44
CA GLN A 156 18.69 -17.92 -8.92
C GLN A 156 18.11 -19.00 -8.01
N GLN A 157 18.00 -18.74 -6.70
CA GLN A 157 17.44 -19.68 -5.74
C GLN A 157 15.90 -19.66 -5.71
N LEU A 158 15.24 -18.86 -6.57
CA LEU A 158 13.80 -18.93 -6.76
C LEU A 158 13.43 -20.26 -7.42
N ARG A 159 12.25 -20.80 -7.10
CA ARG A 159 11.80 -22.10 -7.65
C ARG A 159 11.67 -22.11 -9.19
N THR A 160 11.53 -20.96 -9.82
CA THR A 160 11.42 -20.83 -11.28
C THR A 160 12.60 -20.03 -11.81
N SER A 161 13.29 -20.57 -12.81
CA SER A 161 14.50 -19.94 -13.37
C SER A 161 14.21 -18.65 -14.16
N THR A 162 12.97 -18.41 -14.58
CA THR A 162 12.56 -17.28 -15.46
C THR A 162 13.19 -15.94 -15.10
N LEU A 163 13.21 -15.60 -13.80
CA LEU A 163 13.76 -14.33 -13.34
C LEU A 163 15.29 -14.36 -13.28
N GLY A 164 15.90 -15.45 -12.79
CA GLY A 164 17.35 -15.62 -12.80
C GLY A 164 17.94 -15.61 -14.21
N ASP A 165 17.29 -16.29 -15.15
CA ASP A 165 17.70 -16.37 -16.56
C ASP A 165 17.62 -15.01 -17.25
N ALA A 166 16.53 -14.26 -17.01
CA ALA A 166 16.35 -12.92 -17.57
C ALA A 166 17.38 -11.91 -17.05
N LEU A 167 17.76 -12.01 -15.77
CA LEU A 167 18.73 -11.08 -15.18
C LEU A 167 20.18 -11.40 -15.52
N ARG A 168 20.48 -12.63 -15.94
CA ARG A 168 21.84 -13.06 -16.28
C ARG A 168 22.48 -12.24 -17.41
N THR A 169 21.69 -11.84 -18.41
CA THR A 169 22.15 -11.01 -19.54
C THR A 169 21.80 -9.53 -19.37
N ALA A 170 21.07 -9.18 -18.30
CA ALA A 170 20.62 -7.82 -18.06
C ALA A 170 21.70 -7.00 -17.37
N ARG A 171 21.98 -5.80 -17.90
CA ARG A 171 22.92 -4.86 -17.29
C ARG A 171 22.26 -4.10 -16.14
N LEU A 172 22.89 -4.08 -14.97
CA LEU A 172 22.47 -3.26 -13.84
C LEU A 172 22.62 -1.77 -14.18
N GLU A 173 21.56 -0.98 -13.95
CA GLU A 173 21.59 0.47 -14.16
C GLU A 173 21.54 1.28 -12.87
N ARG A 174 21.00 0.69 -11.79
CA ARG A 174 21.02 1.29 -10.46
C ARG A 174 21.31 0.25 -9.41
N ASP A 175 22.04 0.67 -8.38
CA ASP A 175 22.40 -0.16 -7.24
C ASP A 175 21.17 -0.75 -6.54
N VAL A 176 21.42 -1.86 -5.85
CA VAL A 176 20.41 -2.56 -5.06
C VAL A 176 20.03 -1.70 -3.86
N ILE A 177 18.74 -1.38 -3.75
CA ILE A 177 18.19 -0.63 -2.61
C ILE A 177 17.41 -1.60 -1.73
N ARG A 178 17.88 -1.79 -0.49
CA ARG A 178 17.18 -2.57 0.51
C ARG A 178 16.18 -1.72 1.28
N PHE A 179 15.07 -2.33 1.61
CA PHE A 179 14.04 -1.73 2.43
C PHE A 179 13.47 -2.78 3.38
N ALA A 180 13.29 -2.40 4.63
CA ALA A 180 12.62 -3.21 5.63
C ALA A 180 11.30 -2.55 6.03
N PHE A 181 10.23 -3.35 6.10
CA PHE A 181 8.93 -2.88 6.56
C PHE A 181 8.52 -3.68 7.81
N PRO A 182 8.69 -3.11 9.01
CA PRO A 182 8.56 -3.88 10.25
C PRO A 182 7.11 -4.26 10.53
N ALA A 183 6.17 -3.33 10.39
CA ALA A 183 4.77 -3.54 10.73
C ALA A 183 3.82 -2.67 9.92
N SER A 184 2.61 -3.20 9.65
CA SER A 184 1.52 -2.35 9.18
C SER A 184 0.79 -1.78 10.38
N VAL A 185 0.51 -0.49 10.35
CA VAL A 185 -0.12 0.24 11.45
C VAL A 185 -1.41 0.88 10.93
N ARG A 186 -2.51 0.69 11.65
CA ARG A 186 -3.76 1.40 11.44
C ARG A 186 -4.08 2.22 12.68
N ARG A 187 -4.25 3.53 12.49
CA ARG A 187 -4.63 4.48 13.54
C ARG A 187 -6.14 4.68 13.52
N HIS A 188 -6.78 4.51 14.67
CA HIS A 188 -8.23 4.59 14.81
C HIS A 188 -8.67 5.97 15.29
N TYR A 189 -8.43 7.01 14.48
CA TYR A 189 -8.83 8.39 14.80
C TYR A 189 -10.33 8.53 15.12
N ALA A 190 -11.18 7.70 14.52
CA ALA A 190 -12.62 7.68 14.77
C ALA A 190 -13.01 7.14 16.17
N ALA A 191 -12.06 6.59 16.93
CA ALA A 191 -12.27 6.14 18.31
C ALA A 191 -11.96 7.24 19.34
N LEU A 192 -11.47 8.41 18.91
CA LEU A 192 -11.25 9.55 19.79
C LEU A 192 -12.58 10.29 20.01
N ASP A 193 -12.89 10.61 21.27
CA ASP A 193 -14.11 11.36 21.62
C ASP A 193 -14.09 12.79 21.10
N HIS A 194 -12.90 13.37 21.01
CA HIS A 194 -12.69 14.75 20.61
C HIS A 194 -11.56 14.85 19.60
N PHE A 195 -11.93 14.86 18.32
CA PHE A 195 -11.03 15.10 17.20
C PHE A 195 -11.10 16.57 16.77
N PRO A 196 -9.97 17.25 16.50
CA PRO A 196 -9.97 18.65 16.10
C PRO A 196 -10.82 18.91 14.85
N ARG A 197 -11.62 19.96 14.90
CA ARG A 197 -12.44 20.39 13.77
C ARG A 197 -11.55 20.97 12.68
N GLY A 198 -11.89 20.73 11.42
CA GLY A 198 -11.10 21.22 10.28
C GLY A 198 -9.89 20.37 9.92
N LEU A 199 -9.67 19.22 10.58
CA LEU A 199 -8.56 18.31 10.24
C LEU A 199 -9.06 17.04 9.54
N LEU A 200 -8.30 16.55 8.56
CA LEU A 200 -8.53 15.26 7.92
C LEU A 200 -7.22 14.53 7.57
N PRO A 201 -6.78 13.53 8.35
CA PRO A 201 -5.70 12.64 7.93
C PRO A 201 -6.18 11.72 6.80
N VAL A 202 -5.31 11.39 5.84
CA VAL A 202 -5.62 10.48 4.72
C VAL A 202 -4.46 9.52 4.41
N ALA A 203 -4.77 8.45 3.67
CA ALA A 203 -3.78 7.47 3.20
C ALA A 203 -2.92 6.90 4.35
N ASP A 204 -1.59 6.88 4.18
CA ASP A 204 -0.64 6.30 5.13
C ASP A 204 -0.65 6.99 6.51
N ALA A 205 -1.16 8.22 6.61
CA ALA A 205 -1.37 8.89 7.90
C ALA A 205 -2.41 8.14 8.75
N ILE A 206 -3.47 7.60 8.12
CA ILE A 206 -4.46 6.73 8.78
C ILE A 206 -3.94 5.29 8.87
N CYS A 207 -3.46 4.74 7.75
CA CYS A 207 -3.14 3.32 7.66
C CYS A 207 -1.92 3.10 6.80
N LEU A 208 -0.78 2.90 7.45
CA LEU A 208 0.45 2.49 6.82
C LEU A 208 0.43 0.97 6.62
N GLN A 209 0.49 0.52 5.37
CA GLN A 209 0.38 -0.91 5.04
C GLN A 209 1.59 -1.41 4.26
N SER A 210 2.04 -2.64 4.57
CA SER A 210 3.00 -3.34 3.72
C SER A 210 2.33 -3.78 2.43
N ALA A 211 3.01 -3.59 1.30
CA ALA A 211 2.58 -4.11 -0.01
C ALA A 211 2.62 -5.65 -0.10
N LEU A 212 3.35 -6.31 0.80
CA LEU A 212 3.60 -7.76 0.82
C LEU A 212 2.96 -8.43 2.04
N ARG A 213 1.63 -8.61 2.00
CA ARG A 213 0.91 -9.49 2.94
C ARG A 213 0.50 -10.80 2.25
N PRO A 214 1.09 -11.95 2.61
CA PRO A 214 0.74 -13.24 2.02
C PRO A 214 -0.57 -13.86 2.54
N GLY A 215 -1.15 -13.38 3.66
CA GLY A 215 -2.35 -13.99 4.26
C GLY A 215 -3.65 -13.79 3.48
N HIS A 216 -3.62 -12.98 2.41
CA HIS A 216 -4.70 -12.86 1.45
C HIS A 216 -4.07 -13.09 0.09
N GLY A 217 -4.49 -14.12 -0.66
CA GLY A 217 -3.96 -14.46 -1.99
C GLY A 217 -4.08 -13.33 -3.03
N GLY A 218 -3.22 -12.32 -2.89
CA GLY A 218 -3.25 -11.09 -3.65
C GLY A 218 -2.23 -10.10 -3.12
N GLY A 219 -0.98 -10.30 -3.52
CA GLY A 219 0.00 -9.22 -3.58
C GLY A 219 -0.49 -8.19 -4.60
N GLY A 220 -1.16 -7.15 -4.12
CA GLY A 220 -1.64 -6.04 -4.91
C GLY A 220 -1.51 -4.75 -4.11
N LEU A 221 -0.89 -3.75 -4.71
CA LEU A 221 -0.81 -2.37 -4.23
C LEU A 221 -2.23 -1.86 -3.88
N ARG A 222 -2.55 -1.77 -2.60
CA ARG A 222 -3.77 -1.08 -2.09
C ARG A 222 -3.54 0.39 -1.78
N GLY A 223 -2.46 0.99 -2.28
CA GLY A 223 -2.16 2.41 -2.14
C GLY A 223 -2.48 3.17 -3.41
N ALA A 224 -3.76 3.46 -3.70
CA ALA A 224 -4.15 4.45 -4.73
C ALA A 224 -5.64 4.87 -4.74
N HIS A 225 -6.53 4.32 -3.89
CA HIS A 225 -7.96 4.68 -3.90
C HIS A 225 -8.36 5.49 -2.66
N ALA A 226 -7.73 6.64 -2.47
CA ALA A 226 -8.21 7.71 -1.59
C ALA A 226 -8.01 9.05 -2.30
N GLY A 227 -8.68 9.23 -3.43
CA GLY A 227 -8.55 10.42 -4.28
C GLY A 227 -9.73 10.55 -5.24
N ARG A 228 -10.95 10.62 -4.71
CA ARG A 228 -12.05 11.27 -5.43
C ARG A 228 -12.24 12.64 -4.80
N PRO A 229 -12.14 13.75 -5.55
CA PRO A 229 -12.43 15.07 -5.01
C PRO A 229 -13.89 15.09 -4.53
N ALA A 230 -14.10 15.58 -3.31
CA ALA A 230 -15.42 15.82 -2.75
C ALA A 230 -16.11 16.93 -3.55
N ARG A 231 -16.75 16.59 -4.69
CA ARG A 231 -17.71 17.47 -5.37
C ARG A 231 -19.04 17.44 -4.62
N ARG A 232 -19.06 17.98 -3.41
CA ARG A 232 -20.27 18.45 -2.71
C ARG A 232 -19.85 19.28 -1.50
N ILE A 233 -19.38 20.49 -1.77
CA ILE A 233 -19.44 21.58 -0.79
C ILE A 233 -20.88 22.08 -0.89
N ASP A 234 -21.77 21.56 -0.04
CA ASP A 234 -23.12 22.11 0.09
C ASP A 234 -23.00 23.48 0.76
N ARG A 235 -23.46 24.52 0.05
CA ARG A 235 -23.56 25.89 0.55
C ARG A 235 -24.65 25.94 1.62
N ARG A 236 -24.29 25.72 2.89
CA ARG A 236 -25.12 26.15 4.01
C ARG A 236 -24.26 26.92 5.02
N ARG A 237 -24.22 28.25 4.83
CA ARG A 237 -23.98 29.19 5.92
C ARG A 237 -25.18 29.14 6.88
N GLN A 238 -24.88 29.33 8.16
CA GLN A 238 -25.75 29.66 9.30
C GLN A 238 -26.38 28.50 10.10
N GLY A 239 -25.97 28.39 11.38
CA GLY A 239 -26.64 27.63 12.44
C GLY A 239 -25.74 26.64 13.22
N PRO A 240 -25.75 26.62 14.57
CA PRO A 240 -24.86 25.78 15.38
C PRO A 240 -25.34 24.32 15.35
N ALA A 241 -24.74 23.51 14.48
CA ALA A 241 -25.11 22.12 14.31
C ALA A 241 -24.05 21.16 14.87
N ARG A 242 -24.51 20.39 15.86
CA ARG A 242 -23.88 19.21 16.46
C ARG A 242 -23.24 18.29 15.42
N GLY A 243 -22.00 17.87 15.70
CA GLY A 243 -21.39 16.62 15.23
C GLY A 243 -21.68 16.22 13.79
N ALA A 244 -20.99 16.83 12.82
CA ALA A 244 -20.90 16.30 11.47
C ALA A 244 -20.11 14.98 11.51
N ARG A 245 -20.82 13.85 11.63
CA ARG A 245 -20.33 12.51 11.30
C ARG A 245 -19.99 12.51 9.80
N ALA A 246 -18.75 12.84 9.47
CA ALA A 246 -18.21 12.66 8.13
C ALA A 246 -18.13 11.15 7.83
N GLY A 247 -19.16 10.63 7.17
CA GLY A 247 -19.11 9.31 6.55
C GLY A 247 -18.11 9.34 5.40
N LEU A 248 -16.91 8.79 5.63
CA LEU A 248 -15.97 8.47 4.56
C LEU A 248 -15.71 6.95 4.53
N LEU A 249 -15.89 6.37 3.34
CA LEU A 249 -15.93 4.94 3.08
C LEU A 249 -14.63 4.21 3.48
N CYS A 250 -14.63 3.65 4.68
CA CYS A 250 -14.09 2.30 4.90
C CYS A 250 -15.31 1.40 5.11
N ARG A 251 -15.72 0.62 4.09
CA ARG A 251 -16.80 -0.36 4.26
C ARG A 251 -16.49 -1.22 5.50
N ARG A 252 -17.29 -1.07 6.55
CA ARG A 252 -17.39 -2.04 7.65
C ARG A 252 -17.67 -3.40 7.03
N ARG A 253 -16.72 -4.33 7.06
CA ARG A 253 -17.05 -5.75 7.01
C ARG A 253 -17.38 -6.17 8.43
N ARG A 254 -18.68 -6.28 8.73
CA ARG A 254 -19.18 -7.09 9.85
C ARG A 254 -19.26 -8.53 9.35
N ALA A 255 -18.28 -9.34 9.72
CA ALA A 255 -18.27 -10.82 9.72
C ALA A 255 -16.90 -11.17 10.32
N ASP A 256 -16.72 -11.78 11.48
CA ASP A 256 -17.59 -12.59 12.30
C ASP A 256 -17.12 -12.40 13.76
N ARG A 257 -18.04 -12.11 14.67
CA ARG A 257 -17.75 -11.65 16.04
C ARG A 257 -18.00 -12.80 17.01
N ARG A 258 -17.32 -13.93 16.85
CA ARG A 258 -17.31 -15.03 17.83
C ARG A 258 -15.95 -15.72 17.82
N ARG A 259 -15.33 -15.79 19.02
CA ARG A 259 -14.01 -16.35 19.36
C ARG A 259 -12.84 -15.38 19.24
N LEU A 260 -12.70 -14.51 20.23
CA LEU A 260 -11.40 -14.26 20.85
C LEU A 260 -11.70 -13.92 22.31
N GLY A 261 -11.47 -14.92 23.15
CA GLY A 261 -11.54 -14.80 24.59
C GLY A 261 -10.37 -13.96 25.11
N ASP A 262 -10.66 -13.36 26.25
CA ASP A 262 -9.84 -12.58 27.15
C ASP A 262 -8.39 -13.10 27.31
N VAL A 263 -7.40 -12.24 27.09
CA VAL A 263 -6.04 -12.39 27.65
C VAL A 263 -5.45 -11.00 27.92
N GLY A 264 -5.13 -10.76 29.19
CA GLY A 264 -4.58 -9.52 29.73
C GLY A 264 -3.16 -9.15 29.26
N PRO A 265 -2.52 -8.15 29.92
CA PRO A 265 -1.39 -7.42 29.35
C PRO A 265 -0.08 -8.19 29.59
N GLY A 266 0.25 -9.10 28.68
CA GLY A 266 1.60 -9.59 28.46
C GLY A 266 1.93 -9.41 26.99
N ARG A 267 3.10 -8.85 26.65
CA ARG A 267 3.56 -8.70 25.25
C ARG A 267 3.40 -10.05 24.52
N PRO A 268 2.45 -10.21 23.58
CA PRO A 268 2.28 -11.49 22.93
C PRO A 268 3.43 -11.68 21.94
N ARG A 269 4.29 -12.68 22.22
CA ARG A 269 4.98 -13.39 21.15
C ARG A 269 3.91 -13.86 20.17
N PHE A 270 3.96 -13.32 18.96
CA PHE A 270 3.18 -13.67 17.78
C PHE A 270 2.12 -14.75 18.02
N SER A 271 0.89 -14.34 18.34
CA SER A 271 -0.26 -15.21 18.14
C SER A 271 -0.30 -15.50 16.65
N ALA A 272 -0.06 -16.76 16.30
CA ALA A 272 -0.29 -17.30 14.98
C ALA A 272 -1.74 -16.97 14.59
N ASP A 273 -1.92 -15.97 13.73
CA ASP A 273 -3.08 -15.98 12.84
C ASP A 273 -2.90 -17.26 12.02
N ASP A 274 -3.74 -18.26 12.29
CA ASP A 274 -3.78 -19.53 11.57
C ASP A 274 -3.73 -19.22 10.07
N GLY A 275 -2.57 -19.49 9.47
CA GLY A 275 -2.23 -19.22 8.08
C GLY A 275 -3.01 -20.08 7.09
N ARG A 276 -4.31 -20.31 7.31
CA ARG A 276 -5.20 -20.92 6.34
C ARG A 276 -5.38 -19.95 5.18
N ALA A 277 -4.61 -20.19 4.12
CA ALA A 277 -4.87 -19.62 2.81
C ALA A 277 -6.36 -19.82 2.48
N PRO A 278 -7.05 -18.81 1.91
CA PRO A 278 -8.44 -18.97 1.51
C PRO A 278 -8.53 -20.09 0.48
N GLN A 279 -9.12 -21.22 0.86
CA GLN A 279 -9.35 -22.34 -0.05
C GLN A 279 -10.52 -21.99 -0.96
N GLY A 280 -10.23 -21.71 -2.22
CA GLY A 280 -11.24 -21.53 -3.27
C GLY A 280 -10.64 -21.90 -4.64
N PRO A 281 -11.47 -22.24 -5.64
CA PRO A 281 -10.99 -22.77 -6.92
C PRO A 281 -10.00 -21.83 -7.64
N GLY A 282 -10.09 -20.52 -7.44
CA GLY A 282 -9.17 -19.53 -8.04
C GLY A 282 -7.84 -19.31 -7.31
N SER A 283 -7.60 -19.95 -6.15
CA SER A 283 -6.33 -19.84 -5.40
C SER A 283 -5.35 -20.97 -5.72
N HIS A 284 -5.72 -21.90 -6.60
CA HIS A 284 -4.87 -23.04 -6.95
C HIS A 284 -3.75 -22.59 -7.93
N PRO A 285 -2.46 -22.90 -7.66
CA PRO A 285 -1.33 -22.48 -8.49
C PRO A 285 -1.41 -22.93 -9.96
N GLN A 286 -2.05 -24.08 -10.23
CA GLN A 286 -2.25 -24.59 -11.58
C GLN A 286 -3.23 -23.73 -12.39
N VAL A 287 -4.22 -23.07 -11.76
CA VAL A 287 -5.24 -22.24 -12.42
C VAL A 287 -4.68 -20.89 -12.89
N GLN A 288 -3.55 -20.47 -12.32
CA GLN A 288 -2.83 -19.26 -12.73
C GLN A 288 -1.93 -19.49 -13.95
N ARG A 289 -1.69 -20.74 -14.35
CA ARG A 289 -1.01 -21.07 -15.60
C ARG A 289 -2.07 -21.23 -16.69
N GLY A 290 -2.07 -20.34 -17.68
CA GLY A 290 -2.72 -20.57 -18.97
C GLY A 290 -4.12 -19.98 -19.19
N VAL A 291 -4.89 -19.60 -18.17
CA VAL A 291 -6.26 -19.08 -18.38
C VAL A 291 -6.30 -17.55 -18.30
N GLU A 292 -6.09 -16.86 -19.43
CA GLU A 292 -6.09 -15.40 -19.55
C GLU A 292 -7.31 -14.71 -18.89
N PRO A 293 -8.56 -15.24 -19.01
CA PRO A 293 -9.72 -14.68 -18.33
C PRO A 293 -9.64 -14.72 -16.79
N CYS A 294 -9.09 -15.80 -16.22
CA CYS A 294 -8.94 -15.95 -14.77
C CYS A 294 -7.94 -14.95 -14.20
N THR A 295 -6.83 -14.73 -14.92
CA THR A 295 -5.79 -13.76 -14.52
C THR A 295 -6.31 -12.32 -14.56
N LYS A 296 -7.11 -11.98 -15.58
CA LYS A 296 -7.77 -10.66 -15.70
C LYS A 296 -8.77 -10.43 -14.57
N LEU A 297 -9.66 -11.40 -14.32
CA LEU A 297 -10.66 -11.30 -13.26
C LEU A 297 -10.03 -11.21 -11.87
N MET A 298 -9.01 -12.03 -11.60
CA MET A 298 -8.24 -11.97 -10.35
C MET A 298 -7.62 -10.58 -10.15
N THR A 299 -7.02 -10.02 -11.20
CA THR A 299 -6.45 -8.68 -11.18
C THR A 299 -7.54 -7.63 -10.87
N GLN A 300 -8.70 -7.69 -11.54
CA GLN A 300 -9.81 -6.76 -11.29
C GLN A 300 -10.35 -6.85 -9.85
N VAL A 301 -10.47 -8.05 -9.30
CA VAL A 301 -10.91 -8.26 -7.91
C VAL A 301 -9.86 -7.77 -6.90
N GLN A 302 -8.57 -8.00 -7.18
CA GLN A 302 -7.48 -7.52 -6.34
C GLN A 302 -7.43 -5.99 -6.29
N HIS A 303 -7.67 -5.33 -7.43
CA HIS A 303 -7.72 -3.87 -7.57
C HIS A 303 -9.10 -3.29 -7.21
N LEU A 304 -10.01 -4.08 -6.64
CA LEU A 304 -11.35 -3.66 -6.21
C LEU A 304 -12.25 -3.10 -7.33
N MET A 305 -11.89 -3.36 -8.59
CA MET A 305 -12.73 -3.05 -9.75
C MET A 305 -13.94 -3.97 -9.81
N MET A 306 -13.81 -5.18 -9.24
CA MET A 306 -14.88 -6.18 -9.12
C MET A 306 -14.96 -6.71 -7.68
N PRO A 307 -16.16 -7.09 -7.20
CA PRO A 307 -16.30 -7.69 -5.87
C PRO A 307 -15.69 -9.10 -5.83
N ARG A 308 -15.23 -9.54 -4.65
CA ARG A 308 -14.68 -10.90 -4.43
C ARG A 308 -15.65 -12.02 -4.80
N SER A 309 -16.96 -11.76 -4.82
CA SER A 309 -17.98 -12.72 -5.25
C SER A 309 -17.84 -13.11 -6.72
N ALA A 310 -17.24 -12.27 -7.56
CA ALA A 310 -17.01 -12.57 -8.97
C ALA A 310 -16.08 -13.79 -9.17
N LEU A 311 -15.18 -14.09 -8.21
CA LEU A 311 -14.35 -15.30 -8.22
C LEU A 311 -15.11 -16.59 -7.90
N ARG A 312 -16.38 -16.49 -7.50
CA ARG A 312 -17.24 -17.62 -7.12
C ARG A 312 -18.36 -17.86 -8.14
N GLU A 313 -18.30 -17.23 -9.30
CA GLU A 313 -19.29 -17.45 -10.34
C GLU A 313 -19.24 -18.92 -10.83
N PRO A 314 -20.39 -19.62 -10.89
CA PRO A 314 -20.42 -21.05 -11.23
C PRO A 314 -19.77 -21.36 -12.58
N ALA A 315 -19.93 -20.48 -13.57
CA ALA A 315 -19.31 -20.63 -14.89
C ALA A 315 -17.78 -20.54 -14.84
N LEU A 316 -17.22 -19.67 -13.98
CA LEU A 316 -15.78 -19.58 -13.75
C LEU A 316 -15.27 -20.84 -13.03
N ALA A 317 -15.97 -21.28 -11.99
CA ALA A 317 -15.61 -22.48 -11.23
C ALA A 317 -15.64 -23.73 -12.12
N ALA A 318 -16.66 -23.90 -12.97
CA ALA A 318 -16.76 -25.02 -13.90
C ALA A 318 -15.63 -25.03 -14.93
N ARG A 319 -15.27 -23.86 -15.49
CA ARG A 319 -14.14 -23.74 -16.43
C ARG A 319 -12.80 -24.06 -15.79
N VAL A 320 -12.60 -23.57 -14.56
CA VAL A 320 -11.39 -23.86 -13.78
C VAL A 320 -11.28 -25.35 -13.46
N MET A 321 -12.37 -25.98 -13.05
CA MET A 321 -12.39 -27.42 -12.76
C MET A 321 -12.16 -28.26 -14.01
N ALA A 322 -12.73 -27.88 -15.15
CA ALA A 322 -12.53 -28.58 -16.43
C ALA A 322 -11.05 -28.62 -16.85
N GLU A 323 -10.34 -27.50 -16.71
CA GLU A 323 -8.89 -27.40 -16.97
C GLU A 323 -8.06 -28.23 -15.98
N LEU A 324 -8.43 -28.22 -14.69
CA LEU A 324 -7.74 -29.04 -13.67
C LEU A 324 -7.93 -30.55 -13.86
N THR A 325 -9.00 -30.97 -14.54
CA THR A 325 -9.25 -32.38 -14.88
C THR A 325 -8.67 -32.80 -16.23
N ALA A 326 -8.20 -31.86 -17.06
CA ALA A 326 -7.70 -32.11 -18.41
C ALA A 326 -6.17 -32.28 -18.50
N GLY A 327 -5.43 -32.10 -17.40
CA GLY A 327 -3.96 -32.22 -17.33
C GLY A 327 -3.50 -33.10 -16.17
#